data_AF-A0A087V0U1-F1
#
_entry.id   AF-A0A087V0U1-F1
#
_cell.length_a   1.000
_cell.length_b   1.000
_cell.length_c   1.000
_cell.angle_alpha   90.00
_cell.angle_beta   90.00
_cell.angle_gamma   90.00
#
_symmetry.space_group_name_H-M   'P 1'
#
loop_
_entity.id
_entity.type
_entity.pdbx_description
1 polymer ?
#
loop_
_entity_poly.entity_id
_entity_poly.type
_entity_poly.pdbx_seq_one_letter_code
_entity_poly.pdbx_strand_id
1 'polypeptide(L)'
;MYGISPWLRFSRVCLSHIKTSNARFALSYAARAEFFENSSEAIQDIPDNARLLVGGFGLCGIPENVISAIAKKGIKDLTIVSNNAGVDNFGLGLLLQTKQ
;
A
#
# COMPACT_ATOMS: atom_id res chain seq x y z
N MET A 1 -24.32 -4.30 -25.75
CA MET A 1 -24.09 -2.84 -25.68
C MET A 1 -23.91 -2.47 -24.21
N TYR A 2 -22.80 -1.81 -23.89
CA TYR A 2 -22.23 -1.62 -22.56
C TYR A 2 -23.10 -0.72 -21.66
N GLY A 3 -23.43 -1.19 -20.45
CA GLY A 3 -24.01 -0.39 -19.37
C GLY A 3 -22.88 0.18 -18.51
N ILE A 4 -22.61 1.47 -18.65
CA ILE A 4 -21.57 2.20 -17.91
C ILE A 4 -22.22 2.76 -16.64
N SER A 5 -21.66 2.42 -15.48
CA SER A 5 -22.09 2.89 -14.15
C SER A 5 -21.77 4.37 -13.94
N PRO A 6 -22.60 5.14 -13.22
CA PRO A 6 -22.48 6.59 -13.10
C PRO A 6 -21.61 6.99 -11.90
N TRP A 7 -20.32 7.18 -12.11
CA TRP A 7 -19.44 7.85 -11.13
C TRP A 7 -18.84 9.10 -11.73
N LEU A 8 -19.63 10.18 -11.73
CA LEU A 8 -19.15 11.56 -11.92
C LEU A 8 -20.18 12.50 -11.29
N ARG A 9 -20.05 12.73 -9.97
CA ARG A 9 -20.68 13.88 -9.32
C ARG A 9 -19.61 14.80 -8.78
N PHE A 10 -19.30 15.79 -9.61
CA PHE A 10 -18.59 17.01 -9.22
C PHE A 10 -19.40 17.77 -8.17
N SER A 11 -18.78 18.13 -7.05
CA SER A 11 -19.18 19.31 -6.28
C SER A 11 -17.96 19.98 -5.63
N ARG A 12 -17.36 20.86 -6.41
CA ARG A 12 -17.03 22.26 -6.07
C ARG A 12 -17.04 22.60 -4.57
N VAL A 13 -15.86 22.77 -3.98
CA VAL A 13 -15.68 23.54 -2.73
C VAL A 13 -14.70 24.69 -3.01
N CYS A 14 -15.11 25.88 -2.58
CA CYS A 14 -14.44 27.17 -2.75
C CYS A 14 -12.94 27.16 -2.45
N LEU A 15 -12.13 27.56 -3.43
CA LEU A 15 -10.77 28.03 -3.22
C LEU A 15 -10.76 29.54 -3.45
N SER A 16 -10.88 30.32 -2.38
CA SER A 16 -10.59 31.75 -2.42
C SER A 16 -9.32 32.04 -1.63
N HIS A 17 -8.34 32.64 -2.32
CA HIS A 17 -7.14 33.31 -1.81
C HIS A 17 -5.89 32.47 -1.45
N ILE A 18 -5.09 32.11 -2.46
CA ILE A 18 -3.62 32.05 -2.34
C ILE A 18 -3.01 32.70 -3.60
N LYS A 19 -2.27 33.79 -3.42
CA LYS A 19 -1.50 34.48 -4.48
C LYS A 19 -0.37 33.57 -4.96
N THR A 20 -0.32 33.31 -6.27
CA THR A 20 0.68 32.45 -6.94
C THR A 20 1.95 33.22 -7.30
N SER A 21 3.11 32.76 -6.81
CA SER A 21 4.42 33.09 -7.40
C SER A 21 4.91 31.92 -8.23
N ASN A 22 5.16 32.17 -9.52
CA ASN A 22 5.62 31.22 -10.53
C ASN A 22 7.03 30.69 -10.23
N ALA A 23 7.12 29.45 -9.76
CA ALA A 23 8.31 28.61 -9.90
C ALA A 23 7.86 27.16 -10.11
N ARG A 24 7.73 26.73 -11.37
CA ARG A 24 7.38 25.35 -11.73
C ARG A 24 8.64 24.50 -11.81
N PHE A 25 9.15 24.07 -10.66
CA PHE A 25 9.94 22.84 -10.61
C PHE A 25 8.96 21.67 -10.72
N ALA A 26 9.31 20.62 -11.47
CA ALA A 26 8.48 19.43 -11.64
C ALA A 26 8.33 18.68 -10.30
N LEU A 27 7.47 19.15 -9.40
CA LEU A 27 6.82 18.27 -8.46
C LEU A 27 5.79 17.49 -9.26
N SER A 28 6.13 16.25 -9.63
CA SER A 28 5.11 15.20 -9.77
C SER A 28 4.12 15.39 -8.64
N TYR A 29 2.81 15.54 -8.96
CA TYR A 29 1.70 15.63 -8.01
C TYR A 29 2.14 15.16 -6.63
N ALA A 30 2.37 16.08 -5.69
CA ALA A 30 2.86 15.73 -4.37
C ALA A 30 2.09 14.51 -3.90
N ALA A 31 2.77 13.36 -3.77
CA ALA A 31 2.13 12.12 -3.40
C ALA A 31 1.35 12.43 -2.12
N ARG A 32 0.03 12.30 -2.16
CA ARG A 32 -0.80 12.53 -0.99
C ARG A 32 -0.45 11.44 -0.01
N ALA A 33 0.33 11.79 1.00
CA ALA A 33 0.60 10.90 2.12
C ALA A 33 -0.66 10.84 2.96
N GLU A 34 -1.19 9.64 3.13
CA GLU A 34 -2.24 9.34 4.08
C GLU A 34 -1.58 8.65 5.29
N PHE A 35 -1.91 9.14 6.48
CA PHE A 35 -1.38 8.61 7.73
C PHE A 35 -2.44 7.72 8.37
N PHE A 36 -2.03 6.52 8.79
CA PHE A 36 -2.88 5.54 9.46
C PHE A 36 -2.37 5.32 10.88
N GLU A 37 -3.29 5.11 11.83
CA GLU A 37 -2.93 4.82 13.22
C GLU A 37 -2.38 3.38 13.38
N ASN A 38 -2.74 2.47 12.46
CA ASN A 38 -2.30 1.08 12.50
C ASN A 38 -2.11 0.49 11.09
N SER A 39 -1.28 -0.56 11.00
CA SER A 39 -0.99 -1.23 9.73
C SER A 39 -2.16 -2.03 9.17
N SER A 40 -3.15 -2.42 9.99
CA SER A 40 -4.32 -3.17 9.53
C SER A 40 -5.23 -2.33 8.65
N GLU A 41 -5.37 -1.03 8.94
CA GLU A 41 -6.11 -0.07 8.10
C GLU A 41 -5.43 0.15 6.75
N ALA A 42 -4.10 0.29 6.75
CA ALA A 42 -3.32 0.56 5.55
C ALA A 42 -3.31 -0.59 4.51
N ILE A 43 -3.73 -1.80 4.90
CA ILE A 43 -3.76 -2.98 4.01
C ILE A 43 -5.18 -3.45 3.65
N GLN A 44 -6.22 -2.69 4.00
CA GLN A 44 -7.61 -3.16 3.89
C GLN A 44 -8.03 -3.47 2.46
N ASP A 45 -7.51 -2.74 1.49
CA ASP A 45 -7.82 -2.83 0.07
C ASP A 45 -6.99 -3.89 -0.68
N ILE A 46 -5.99 -4.51 -0.03
CA ILE A 46 -5.21 -5.61 -0.64
C ILE A 46 -6.10 -6.86 -0.78
N PRO A 47 -6.34 -7.34 -2.02
CA PRO A 47 -7.11 -8.55 -2.28
C PRO A 47 -6.23 -9.81 -2.25
N ASP A 48 -6.86 -10.99 -2.25
CA ASP A 48 -6.19 -12.25 -2.57
C ASP A 48 -5.61 -12.20 -3.99
N ASN A 49 -4.59 -13.03 -4.26
CA ASN A 49 -3.86 -13.06 -5.54
C ASN A 49 -3.14 -11.73 -5.90
N ALA A 50 -2.91 -10.87 -4.91
CA ALA A 50 -2.16 -9.64 -5.11
C ALA A 50 -0.66 -9.90 -5.35
N ARG A 51 -0.02 -8.97 -6.07
CA ARG A 51 1.44 -8.97 -6.27
C ARG A 51 2.04 -7.84 -5.45
N LEU A 52 2.88 -8.17 -4.46
CA LEU A 52 3.44 -7.20 -3.52
C LEU A 52 4.96 -7.08 -3.71
N LEU A 53 5.44 -5.84 -3.75
CA LEU A 53 6.86 -5.51 -3.70
C LEU A 53 7.23 -5.26 -2.25
N VAL A 54 8.10 -6.09 -1.67
CA VAL A 54 8.46 -5.99 -0.26
C VAL A 54 9.95 -5.67 -0.14
N GLY A 55 10.25 -4.56 0.54
CA GLY A 55 11.61 -4.11 0.81
C GLY A 55 12.30 -4.90 1.93
N GLY A 56 13.62 -4.76 1.98
CA GLY A 56 14.48 -5.32 3.03
C GLY A 56 15.65 -6.15 2.48
N PHE A 57 16.68 -6.33 3.32
CA PHE A 57 17.83 -7.20 3.05
C PHE A 57 18.10 -8.09 4.26
N GLY A 58 17.90 -9.40 4.11
CA GLY A 58 17.81 -10.31 5.25
C GLY A 58 16.70 -9.87 6.21
N LEU A 59 17.07 -9.40 7.40
CA LEU A 59 16.15 -8.85 8.41
C LEU A 59 16.24 -7.32 8.56
N CYS A 60 17.12 -6.66 7.80
CA CYS A 60 17.31 -5.23 7.87
C CYS A 60 16.30 -4.51 6.94
N GLY A 61 15.57 -3.53 7.48
CA GLY A 61 14.66 -2.68 6.70
C GLY A 61 13.43 -3.41 6.14
N ILE A 62 13.02 -4.52 6.75
CA ILE A 62 11.76 -5.20 6.40
C ILE A 62 10.57 -4.44 7.00
N PRO A 63 9.39 -4.43 6.36
CA PRO A 63 8.19 -3.80 6.92
C PRO A 63 7.45 -4.76 7.87
N GLU A 64 8.01 -5.03 9.05
CA GLU A 64 7.57 -6.07 9.98
C GLU A 64 6.12 -5.90 10.47
N ASN A 65 5.68 -4.66 10.73
CA ASN A 65 4.32 -4.38 11.20
C ASN A 65 3.28 -4.68 10.10
N VAL A 66 3.60 -4.35 8.85
CA VAL A 66 2.73 -4.60 7.69
C VAL A 66 2.67 -6.10 7.39
N ILE A 67 3.81 -6.80 7.44
CA ILE A 67 3.86 -8.26 7.26
C ILE A 67 3.01 -8.96 8.32
N SER A 68 3.11 -8.55 9.59
CA SER A 68 2.28 -9.10 10.67
C SER A 68 0.79 -8.84 10.43
N ALA A 69 0.42 -7.65 9.94
CA ALA A 69 -0.96 -7.33 9.61
C ALA A 69 -1.50 -8.20 8.45
N ILE A 70 -0.71 -8.42 7.40
CA ILE A 70 -1.06 -9.32 6.28
C ILE A 70 -1.25 -10.76 6.76
N ALA A 71 -0.33 -11.25 7.60
CA ALA A 71 -0.42 -12.58 8.20
C ALA A 71 -1.72 -12.74 9.01
N LYS A 72 -2.06 -11.74 9.84
CA LYS A 72 -3.30 -11.72 10.65
C LYS A 72 -4.57 -11.63 9.80
N LYS A 73 -4.56 -10.81 8.74
CA LYS A 73 -5.71 -10.65 7.82
C LYS A 73 -5.98 -11.92 7.03
N GLY A 74 -4.95 -12.75 6.80
CA GLY A 74 -5.10 -14.06 6.18
C GLY A 74 -5.23 -14.01 4.66
N ILE A 75 -4.74 -12.95 4.00
CA ILE A 75 -4.73 -12.79 2.54
C ILE A 75 -4.02 -13.97 1.88
N LYS A 76 -4.57 -14.52 0.80
CA LYS A 76 -4.09 -15.74 0.15
C LYS A 76 -3.55 -15.50 -1.25
N ASP A 77 -2.80 -16.48 -1.74
CA ASP A 77 -2.25 -16.55 -3.09
C ASP A 77 -1.34 -15.37 -3.45
N LEU A 78 -0.61 -14.83 -2.48
CA LEU A 78 0.24 -13.66 -2.70
C LEU A 78 1.45 -14.01 -3.56
N THR A 79 1.70 -13.21 -4.60
CA THR A 79 3.01 -13.21 -5.25
C THR A 79 3.87 -12.10 -4.66
N ILE A 80 4.86 -12.47 -3.86
CA ILE A 80 5.76 -11.50 -3.23
C ILE A 80 7.10 -11.46 -3.97
N VAL A 81 7.53 -10.25 -4.35
CA VAL A 81 8.86 -10.00 -4.90
C VAL A 81 9.67 -9.29 -3.83
N SER A 82 10.74 -9.95 -3.38
CA SER A 82 11.65 -9.48 -2.34
C SER A 82 13.07 -9.98 -2.63
N ASN A 83 14.08 -9.31 -2.07
CA ASN A 83 15.46 -9.79 -2.13
C ASN A 83 15.66 -11.08 -1.32
N ASN A 84 15.00 -11.20 -0.16
CA ASN A 84 15.03 -12.38 0.69
C ASN A 84 13.65 -12.65 1.31
N ALA A 85 13.40 -13.90 1.70
CA ALA A 85 12.17 -14.30 2.40
C ALA A 85 12.25 -14.16 3.94
N GLY A 86 13.31 -13.53 4.47
CA GLY A 86 13.55 -13.49 5.92
C GLY A 86 13.94 -14.86 6.47
N VAL A 87 13.47 -15.18 7.69
CA VAL A 87 13.69 -16.48 8.36
C VAL A 87 12.34 -17.06 8.78
N ASP A 88 12.26 -18.36 9.05
CA ASP A 88 10.98 -19.06 9.27
C ASP A 88 10.04 -18.33 10.26
N ASN A 89 10.57 -17.83 11.37
CA ASN A 89 9.77 -17.20 12.43
C ASN A 89 9.75 -15.66 12.37
N PHE A 90 10.29 -15.03 11.32
CA PHE A 90 10.35 -13.56 11.25
C PHE A 90 10.42 -13.01 9.80
N GLY A 91 9.72 -11.89 9.56
CA GLY A 91 9.58 -11.34 8.21
C GLY A 91 8.66 -12.21 7.34
N LEU A 92 9.00 -12.39 6.06
CA LEU A 92 8.15 -13.12 5.11
C LEU A 92 8.03 -14.63 5.41
N GLY A 93 8.91 -15.21 6.23
CA GLY A 93 8.81 -16.60 6.67
C GLY A 93 7.48 -16.91 7.37
N LEU A 94 6.90 -15.93 8.06
CA LEU A 94 5.57 -16.05 8.69
C LEU A 94 4.45 -16.37 7.68
N LEU A 95 4.54 -15.80 6.49
CA LEU A 95 3.57 -16.01 5.40
C LEU A 95 3.80 -17.38 4.74
N LEU A 96 5.06 -17.80 4.62
CA LEU A 96 5.41 -19.12 4.06
C LEU A 96 4.94 -20.28 4.95
N GLN A 97 5.07 -20.13 6.27
CA GLN A 97 4.57 -21.14 7.23
C GLN A 97 3.06 -21.38 7.07
N THR A 98 2.32 -20.33 6.78
CA THR A 98 0.85 -20.36 6.61
C THR A 98 0.41 -20.59 5.15
N LYS A 99 1.38 -20.79 4.24
CA LYS A 99 1.17 -20.98 2.79
C LYS A 99 0.29 -19.88 2.18
N GLN A 100 0.57 -18.63 2.53
CA GLN A 100 -0.07 -17.43 1.98
C GLN A 100 0.57 -16.96 0.68
#